data_AF-A0A964RN69-F1
#
_entry.id   AF-A0A964RN69-F1
#
_cell.length_a   1.000
_cell.length_b   1.000
_cell.length_c   1.000
_cell.angle_alpha   90.00
_cell.angle_beta   90.00
_cell.angle_gamma   90.00
#
_symmetry.space_group_name_H-M   'P 1'
#
loop_
_entity.id
_entity.type
_entity.pdbx_description
1 polymer ?
#
loop_
_entity_poly.entity_id
_entity_poly.type
_entity_poly.pdbx_seq_one_letter_code
_entity_poly.pdbx_strand_id
1 'polypeptide(L)'
;MSRELDKLSINAIRVLSADAIQKSNSGHPGLPLGSATMAFTLWSKMNHNGKNPEWDNRDRFVLSAGHGSMLEYSLLHLFGY
;
A
#
# COMPACT_ATOMS: atom_id res chain seq x y z
N MET A 1 -12.68 -9.68 -9.38
CA MET A 1 -12.32 -9.84 -7.95
C MET A 1 -13.60 -9.75 -7.13
N SER A 2 -13.73 -10.53 -6.05
CA SER A 2 -14.91 -10.41 -5.17
C SER A 2 -14.83 -9.09 -4.40
N ARG A 3 -15.93 -8.33 -4.32
CA ARG A 3 -16.01 -7.09 -3.51
C ARG A 3 -15.57 -7.30 -2.06
N GLU A 4 -15.74 -8.51 -1.53
CA GLU A 4 -15.33 -8.85 -0.17
C GLU A 4 -13.82 -9.04 -0.04
N LEU A 5 -13.16 -9.61 -1.06
CA LEU A 5 -11.70 -9.74 -1.05
C LEU A 5 -11.03 -8.37 -1.14
N ASP A 6 -11.57 -7.47 -1.98
CA ASP A 6 -11.05 -6.09 -2.10
C ASP A 6 -11.15 -5.36 -0.75
N LYS A 7 -12.29 -5.45 -0.07
CA LYS A 7 -12.46 -4.87 1.28
C LYS A 7 -11.47 -5.46 2.28
N LEU A 8 -11.25 -6.78 2.24
CA LEU A 8 -10.29 -7.44 3.11
C LEU A 8 -8.86 -6.94 2.85
N SER A 9 -8.44 -6.85 1.59
CA SER A 9 -7.13 -6.31 1.23
C SER A 9 -6.95 -4.85 1.65
N ILE A 10 -7.97 -4.01 1.46
CA ILE A 10 -7.96 -2.61 1.92
C ILE A 10 -7.80 -2.56 3.44
N ASN A 11 -8.52 -3.39 4.19
CA ASN A 11 -8.38 -3.45 5.64
C ASN A 11 -7.04 -4.05 6.08
N ALA A 12 -6.46 -4.98 5.33
CA ALA A 12 -5.12 -5.48 5.59
C ALA A 12 -4.08 -4.36 5.50
N ILE A 13 -4.15 -3.49 4.47
CA ILE A 13 -3.29 -2.31 4.37
C ILE A 13 -3.41 -1.42 5.62
N ARG A 14 -4.65 -1.19 6.08
CA ARG A 14 -4.92 -0.38 7.28
C ARG A 14 -4.29 -0.97 8.52
N VAL A 15 -4.52 -2.26 8.78
CA VAL A 15 -4.06 -2.95 9.97
C VAL A 15 -2.54 -3.09 9.97
N LEU A 16 -1.93 -3.50 8.85
CA LEU A 16 -0.47 -3.57 8.72
C LEU A 16 0.19 -2.22 9.00
N SER A 17 -0.39 -1.14 8.47
CA SER A 17 0.11 0.21 8.71
C SER A 17 0.00 0.60 10.19
N ALA A 18 -1.17 0.37 10.80
CA ALA A 18 -1.41 0.71 12.20
C ALA A 18 -0.50 -0.09 13.15
N ASP A 19 -0.41 -1.40 12.95
CA ASP A 19 0.37 -2.30 13.81
C ASP A 19 1.87 -2.00 13.73
N ALA A 20 2.40 -1.73 12.52
CA ALA A 20 3.81 -1.37 12.36
C ALA A 20 4.14 -0.06 13.06
N ILE A 21 3.29 0.97 12.92
CA ILE A 21 3.46 2.28 13.56
C ILE A 21 3.35 2.16 15.08
N GLN A 22 2.39 1.36 15.56
CA GLN A 22 2.23 1.12 16.99
C GLN A 22 3.45 0.40 17.56
N LYS A 23 3.96 -0.62 16.86
CA LYS A 23 5.14 -1.38 17.27
C LYS A 23 6.42 -0.54 17.26
N SER A 24 6.59 0.36 16.30
CA SER A 24 7.72 1.31 16.27
C SER A 24 7.57 2.46 17.27
N ASN A 25 6.38 2.63 17.86
CA ASN A 25 6.01 3.78 18.69
C ASN A 25 6.28 5.13 17.98
N SER A 26 6.20 5.14 16.65
CA SER A 26 6.54 6.30 15.81
C SER A 26 6.03 6.13 14.38
N GLY A 27 5.42 7.16 13.82
CA GLY A 27 4.91 7.18 12.45
C GLY A 27 3.58 7.93 12.30
N HIS A 28 3.01 7.94 11.10
CA HIS A 28 1.78 8.68 10.79
C HIS A 28 0.66 7.74 10.32
N PRO A 29 -0.27 7.33 11.20
CA PRO A 29 -1.29 6.34 10.85
C PRO A 29 -2.46 6.93 10.06
N GLY A 30 -2.71 8.24 10.18
CA GLY A 30 -3.87 8.88 9.55
C GLY A 30 -3.92 8.73 8.03
N LEU A 31 -2.80 9.01 7.34
CA LEU A 31 -2.74 8.91 5.88
C LEU A 31 -2.94 7.46 5.40
N PRO A 32 -2.21 6.44 5.89
CA PRO A 32 -2.43 5.05 5.49
C PRO A 32 -3.88 4.59 5.72
N LEU A 33 -4.48 4.93 6.86
CA LEU A 33 -5.85 4.53 7.19
C LEU A 33 -6.90 5.13 6.23
N GLY A 34 -6.79 6.44 5.95
CA GLY A 34 -7.70 7.16 5.06
C GLY A 34 -7.50 6.83 3.58
N SER A 35 -6.26 6.57 3.18
CA SER A 35 -5.86 6.42 1.77
C SER A 35 -5.86 4.98 1.27
N ALA A 36 -6.00 3.98 2.15
CA ALA A 36 -5.92 2.56 1.78
C ALA A 36 -6.84 2.18 0.61
N THR A 37 -8.09 2.68 0.59
CA THR A 37 -9.04 2.39 -0.49
C THR A 37 -8.54 2.91 -1.83
N MET A 38 -8.12 4.19 -1.90
CA MET A 38 -7.66 4.79 -3.16
C MET A 38 -6.34 4.16 -3.63
N ALA A 39 -5.45 3.85 -2.69
CA ALA A 39 -4.16 3.26 -2.99
C ALA A 39 -4.31 1.84 -3.54
N PHE A 40 -5.12 0.99 -2.90
CA PHE A 40 -5.43 -0.36 -3.41
C PHE A 40 -6.10 -0.30 -4.79
N THR A 41 -7.07 0.61 -4.96
CA THR A 41 -7.78 0.78 -6.24
C THR A 41 -6.83 1.16 -7.38
N LEU A 42 -5.85 2.03 -7.10
CA LEU A 42 -4.83 2.41 -8.08
C LEU A 42 -3.85 1.26 -8.32
N TRP A 43 -3.21 0.74 -7.27
CA TRP A 43 -2.16 -0.28 -7.36
C TRP A 43 -2.64 -1.59 -7.98
N SER A 44 -3.91 -1.97 -7.77
CA SER A 44 -4.50 -3.16 -8.41
C SER A 44 -4.68 -3.04 -9.92
N LYS A 45 -4.59 -1.81 -10.46
CA LYS A 45 -4.79 -1.51 -11.89
C LYS A 45 -3.53 -1.02 -12.59
N MET A 46 -2.50 -0.63 -11.84
CA MET A 46 -1.22 -0.22 -12.39
C MET A 46 -0.50 -1.42 -13.04
N ASN A 47 0.28 -1.14 -14.07
CA ASN A 47 1.21 -2.10 -14.66
C ASN A 47 2.52 -2.09 -13.88
N HIS A 48 2.67 -3.03 -12.97
CA HIS A 48 3.90 -3.20 -12.18
C HIS A 48 4.12 -4.68 -11.86
N ASN A 49 5.33 -5.02 -11.45
CA ASN A 49 5.72 -6.40 -11.18
C ASN A 49 6.64 -6.45 -9.95
N GLY A 50 6.11 -6.91 -8.80
CA GLY A 50 6.92 -7.04 -7.58
C GLY A 50 8.14 -7.95 -7.74
N LYS A 51 8.08 -8.94 -8.64
CA LYS A 51 9.24 -9.82 -8.95
C LYS A 51 10.27 -9.18 -9.89
N ASN A 52 9.91 -8.09 -10.57
CA ASN A 52 10.84 -7.32 -11.40
C ASN A 52 10.58 -5.81 -11.25
N PRO A 53 10.97 -5.21 -10.11
CA PRO A 53 10.75 -3.79 -9.84
C PRO A 53 11.49 -2.87 -10.81
N GLU A 54 12.55 -3.36 -11.46
CA GLU A 54 13.36 -2.62 -12.43
C GLU A 54 12.81 -2.68 -13.86
N TRP A 55 11.63 -3.28 -14.08
CA TRP A 55 11.01 -3.30 -15.40
C TRP A 55 10.88 -1.88 -15.99
N ASP A 56 11.52 -1.66 -17.15
CA ASP A 56 11.62 -0.34 -17.77
C ASP A 56 10.26 0.31 -18.04
N ASN A 57 9.29 -0.44 -18.56
CA ASN A 57 7.98 0.07 -18.97
C ASN A 57 6.90 -0.05 -17.88
N ARG A 58 7.27 -0.21 -16.60
CA ARG A 58 6.30 -0.22 -15.49
C ARG A 58 5.69 1.17 -15.27
N ASP A 59 4.45 1.24 -14.80
CA ASP A 59 3.90 2.50 -14.30
C ASP A 59 4.70 2.96 -13.06
N ARG A 60 4.96 4.26 -12.95
CA ARG A 60 5.73 4.82 -11.82
C ARG A 60 4.79 5.38 -10.76
N PHE A 61 4.92 4.90 -9.53
CA PHE A 61 4.22 5.42 -8.36
C PHE A 61 5.17 6.32 -7.56
N VAL A 62 4.69 7.48 -7.11
CA VAL A 62 5.44 8.38 -6.21
C VAL A 62 4.53 8.80 -5.07
N LEU A 63 4.85 8.36 -3.85
CA LEU A 63 4.18 8.84 -2.65
C LEU A 63 4.77 10.19 -2.20
N SER A 64 4.29 11.28 -2.80
CA SER A 64 4.78 12.63 -2.45
C SER A 64 4.55 12.98 -0.97
N ALA A 65 3.47 12.49 -0.36
CA ALA A 65 3.20 12.61 1.07
C ALA A 65 3.96 11.53 1.87
N GLY A 66 5.30 11.58 1.81
CA GLY A 66 6.18 10.51 2.29
C GLY A 66 6.09 10.20 3.79
N HIS A 67 5.49 11.08 4.60
CA HIS A 67 5.20 10.80 6.01
C HIS A 67 4.26 9.59 6.19
N GLY A 68 3.47 9.26 5.17
CA GLY A 68 2.61 8.07 5.12
C GLY A 68 3.30 6.80 4.60
N SER A 69 4.61 6.68 4.77
CA SER A 69 5.45 5.59 4.25
C SER A 69 4.91 4.17 4.50
N MET A 70 4.26 3.93 5.64
CA MET A 70 3.66 2.61 5.91
C MET A 70 2.55 2.21 4.92
N LEU A 71 1.89 3.17 4.26
CA LEU A 71 0.98 2.87 3.16
C LEU A 71 1.74 2.18 2.01
N GLU A 72 2.86 2.77 1.60
CA GLU A 72 3.69 2.26 0.51
C GLU A 72 4.31 0.91 0.87
N TYR A 73 4.85 0.76 2.08
CA TYR A 73 5.41 -0.52 2.54
C TYR A 73 4.34 -1.64 2.60
N SER A 74 3.13 -1.32 3.04
CA SER A 74 2.02 -2.29 3.07
C SER A 74 1.63 -2.72 1.65
N LEU A 75 1.61 -1.79 0.68
CA LEU A 75 1.33 -2.10 -0.72
C LEU A 75 2.44 -2.96 -1.32
N LEU A 76 3.71 -2.56 -1.18
CA LEU A 76 4.86 -3.33 -1.66
C LEU A 76 4.80 -4.77 -1.14
N HIS A 77 4.60 -4.96 0.17
CA HIS A 77 4.49 -6.28 0.78
C HIS A 77 3.34 -7.12 0.19
N LEU A 78 2.13 -6.56 0.11
CA LEU A 78 0.95 -7.30 -0.38
C LEU A 78 1.01 -7.59 -1.89
N PHE A 79 1.74 -6.79 -2.67
CA PHE A 79 1.93 -7.00 -4.10
C PHE A 79 3.20 -7.81 -4.44
N GLY A 80 3.90 -8.33 -3.43
CA GLY A 80 5.00 -9.28 -3.62
C GLY A 80 6.30 -8.66 -4.12
N TYR A 81 6.58 -7.44 -3.68
CA TYR A 81 7.90 -6.82 -3.77
C TYR A 81 8.86 -7.34 -2.70
#